data_AF-A0A943JL68-F1
#
_entry.id   AF-A0A943JL68-F1
#
_cell.length_a   1.000
_cell.length_b   1.000
_cell.length_c   1.000
_cell.angle_alpha   90.00
_cell.angle_beta   90.00
_cell.angle_gamma   90.00
#
_symmetry.space_group_name_H-M   'P 1'
#
loop_
_entity.id
_entity.type
_entity.pdbx_description
1 polymer ?
#
loop_
_entity_poly.entity_id
_entity_poly.type
_entity_poly.pdbx_seq_one_letter_code
_entity_poly.pdbx_strand_id
1 'polypeptide(L)'
;MKKIKENELGKIIKDNFNTKTILLELNGIIEGHISIINAISYYKNKERILNIIDLCNNIRIDMASQYEIIFDENNKKLEVKLDNGQNLKITVINKKDTL
;
A
#
# COMPACT_ATOMS: atom_id res chain seq x y z
N MET A 1 -10.97 -7.09 9.36
CA MET A 1 -9.77 -7.49 8.58
C MET A 1 -10.07 -8.75 7.81
N LYS A 2 -9.76 -8.78 6.51
CA LYS A 2 -10.00 -9.89 5.59
C LYS A 2 -8.69 -10.23 4.87
N LYS A 3 -8.32 -11.52 4.83
CA LYS A 3 -7.25 -11.98 3.92
C LYS A 3 -7.77 -11.92 2.49
N ILE A 4 -7.00 -11.31 1.59
CA ILE A 4 -7.41 -11.13 0.20
C ILE A 4 -6.48 -11.88 -0.73
N LYS A 5 -7.00 -12.29 -1.88
CA LYS A 5 -6.20 -12.87 -2.96
C LYS A 5 -5.55 -11.76 -3.78
N GLU A 6 -4.42 -12.07 -4.40
CA GLU A 6 -3.67 -11.12 -5.24
C GLU A 6 -4.52 -10.54 -6.39
N ASN A 7 -5.43 -11.33 -6.96
CA ASN A 7 -6.32 -10.89 -8.03
C ASN A 7 -7.36 -9.85 -7.58
N GLU A 8 -7.67 -9.74 -6.28
CA GLU A 8 -8.54 -8.71 -5.70
C GLU A 8 -7.79 -7.38 -5.47
N LEU A 9 -6.46 -7.43 -5.35
CA LEU A 9 -5.63 -6.30 -4.94
C LEU A 9 -5.78 -5.09 -5.86
N GLY A 10 -5.76 -5.30 -7.18
CA GLY A 10 -5.89 -4.20 -8.14
C GLY A 10 -7.17 -3.39 -7.98
N LYS A 11 -8.29 -4.08 -7.72
CA LYS A 11 -9.57 -3.42 -7.46
C LYS A 11 -9.54 -2.67 -6.12
N ILE A 12 -8.99 -3.30 -5.07
CA ILE A 12 -8.90 -2.69 -3.75
C ILE A 12 -8.04 -1.43 -3.76
N ILE A 13 -6.86 -1.46 -4.40
CA ILE A 13 -5.98 -0.29 -4.55
C ILE A 13 -6.71 0.85 -5.27
N LYS A 14 -7.35 0.54 -6.40
CA LYS A 14 -8.08 1.52 -7.20
C LYS A 14 -9.23 2.17 -6.42
N ASP A 15 -10.03 1.37 -5.74
CA ASP A 15 -11.27 1.84 -5.12
C ASP A 15 -11.03 2.55 -3.78
N ASN A 16 -9.91 2.28 -3.10
CA ASN A 16 -9.69 2.73 -1.73
C ASN A 16 -8.49 3.66 -1.55
N PHE A 17 -7.44 3.53 -2.35
CA PHE A 17 -6.16 4.21 -2.12
C PHE A 17 -5.79 5.20 -3.21
N ASN A 18 -6.30 5.01 -4.43
CA ASN A 18 -6.02 5.92 -5.53
C ASN A 18 -6.54 7.34 -5.24
N THR A 19 -5.70 8.33 -5.55
CA THR A 19 -5.91 9.77 -5.31
C THR A 19 -6.18 10.14 -3.85
N LYS A 20 -5.73 9.31 -2.90
CA LYS A 20 -5.84 9.57 -1.45
C LYS A 20 -4.52 10.07 -0.87
N THR A 21 -4.61 10.70 0.30
CA THR A 21 -3.42 10.90 1.15
C THR A 21 -3.19 9.59 1.90
N ILE A 22 -1.97 9.06 1.82
CA ILE A 22 -1.64 7.76 2.40
C ILE A 22 -0.41 7.88 3.29
N LEU A 23 -0.41 7.10 4.36
CA LEU A 23 0.76 6.79 5.15
C LEU A 23 1.28 5.42 4.70
N LEU A 24 2.52 5.42 4.21
CA LEU A 24 3.27 4.22 3.87
C LEU A 24 4.21 3.87 5.01
N GLU A 25 4.02 2.70 5.62
CA GLU A 25 4.86 2.18 6.70
C GLU A 25 5.62 0.96 6.19
N LEU A 26 6.94 1.06 6.19
CA LEU A 26 7.87 -0.03 5.96
C LEU A 26 8.34 -0.55 7.31
N ASN A 27 8.22 -1.86 7.54
CA ASN A 27 8.69 -2.51 8.77
C ASN A 27 9.49 -3.77 8.41
N GLY A 28 10.68 -3.96 8.97
CA GLY A 28 11.55 -5.10 8.62
C GLY A 28 13.01 -4.69 8.51
N ILE A 29 13.69 -5.17 7.46
CA ILE A 29 15.10 -4.80 7.19
C ILE A 29 15.26 -3.28 7.04
N ILE A 30 14.27 -2.63 6.43
CA ILE A 30 14.17 -1.19 6.34
C ILE A 30 12.91 -0.75 7.09
N GLU A 31 13.08 0.16 8.03
CA GLU A 31 11.98 0.75 8.81
C GLU A 31 11.83 2.23 8.46
N GLY A 32 10.60 2.68 8.24
CA GLY A 32 10.35 4.06 7.87
C GLY A 32 8.90 4.35 7.54
N HIS A 33 8.50 5.59 7.80
CA HIS A 33 7.14 6.07 7.60
C HIS A 33 7.18 7.22 6.60
N ILE A 34 6.40 7.14 5.52
CA ILE A 34 6.35 8.14 4.46
C ILE A 34 4.89 8.57 4.27
N SER A 35 4.60 9.85 4.52
CA SER A 35 3.30 10.45 4.24
C SER A 35 3.28 11.03 2.83
N ILE A 36 2.36 10.55 2.01
CA ILE A 36 2.27 10.90 0.58
C ILE A 36 0.91 11.55 0.33
N ILE A 37 0.93 12.80 -0.12
CA ILE A 37 -0.28 13.60 -0.34
C ILE A 37 -0.79 13.36 -1.77
N ASN A 38 -2.09 13.08 -1.91
CA ASN A 38 -2.76 12.82 -3.19
C ASN A 38 -2.06 11.75 -4.04
N ALA A 39 -1.66 10.64 -3.41
CA ALA A 39 -0.97 9.55 -4.06
C ALA A 39 -1.82 8.92 -5.18
N ILE A 40 -1.27 8.84 -6.38
CA ILE A 40 -1.79 7.98 -7.45
C ILE A 40 -1.29 6.57 -7.14
N SER A 41 -2.24 5.68 -6.84
CA SER A 41 -1.94 4.31 -6.40
C SER A 41 -2.59 3.32 -7.35
N TYR A 42 -1.80 2.38 -7.89
CA TYR A 42 -2.31 1.32 -8.76
C TYR A 42 -1.42 0.08 -8.72
N TYR A 43 -2.04 -1.08 -8.88
CA TYR A 43 -1.35 -2.37 -8.93
C TYR A 43 -1.36 -2.91 -10.37
N LYS A 44 -0.17 -3.31 -10.84
CA LYS A 44 0.01 -3.94 -12.16
C LYS A 44 0.07 -5.46 -12.01
N ASN A 45 -1.07 -6.13 -12.13
CA ASN A 45 -1.17 -7.58 -11.94
C ASN A 45 -0.13 -8.40 -12.74
N LYS A 46 0.14 -8.06 -14.00
CA LYS A 46 1.08 -8.81 -14.84
C LYS A 46 2.52 -8.73 -14.36
N GLU A 47 2.93 -7.56 -13.85
CA GLU A 47 4.29 -7.29 -13.38
C GLU A 47 4.42 -7.59 -11.87
N ARG A 48 3.30 -7.80 -11.18
CA ARG A 48 3.20 -7.86 -9.72
C ARG A 48 3.85 -6.66 -9.02
N ILE A 49 3.70 -5.47 -9.59
CA ILE A 49 4.24 -4.24 -9.00
C ILE A 49 3.12 -3.35 -8.49
N LEU A 50 3.21 -2.97 -7.22
CA LEU A 50 2.42 -1.88 -6.65
C LEU A 50 3.17 -0.56 -6.85
N ASN A 51 2.51 0.41 -7.47
CA ASN A 51 3.06 1.73 -7.71
C ASN A 51 2.29 2.75 -6.87
N ILE A 52 3.04 3.61 -6.20
CA ILE A 52 2.56 4.72 -5.38
C ILE A 52 3.35 5.95 -5.82
N ILE A 53 2.67 6.94 -6.39
CA ILE A 53 3.31 8.08 -7.05
C ILE A 53 2.67 9.37 -6.56
N ASP A 54 3.49 10.38 -6.28
CA ASP A 54 3.06 11.78 -6.15
C ASP A 54 3.91 12.69 -7.06
N LEU A 55 3.89 14.01 -6.83
CA LEU A 55 4.67 14.97 -7.62
C LEU A 55 6.20 14.81 -7.48
N CYS A 56 6.69 14.31 -6.35
CA CYS A 56 8.10 14.27 -5.99
C CYS A 56 8.64 12.84 -5.81
N ASN A 57 7.76 11.86 -5.59
CA ASN A 57 8.08 10.52 -5.17
C ASN A 57 7.47 9.50 -6.14
N ASN A 58 8.25 8.48 -6.47
CA ASN A 58 7.78 7.32 -7.21
C ASN A 58 8.26 6.05 -6.49
N ILE A 59 7.36 5.44 -5.73
CA ILE A 59 7.63 4.24 -4.96
C ILE A 59 7.05 3.05 -5.72
N ARG A 60 7.94 2.10 -6.04
CA ARG A 60 7.60 0.84 -6.69
C ARG A 60 7.92 -0.29 -5.74
N ILE A 61 6.92 -1.11 -5.46
CA ILE A 61 7.03 -2.22 -4.52
C ILE A 61 6.82 -3.49 -5.31
N ASP A 62 7.83 -4.35 -5.27
CA ASP A 62 7.75 -5.67 -5.84
C ASP A 62 6.90 -6.56 -4.93
N MET A 63 5.80 -7.05 -5.50
CA MET A 63 4.82 -7.91 -4.85
C MET A 63 4.90 -9.32 -5.44
N ALA A 64 6.03 -9.77 -5.99
CA ALA A 64 6.20 -11.16 -6.44
C ALA A 64 6.43 -12.13 -5.26
N SER A 65 6.93 -11.59 -4.16
CA SER A 65 7.40 -12.27 -2.95
C SER A 65 6.41 -12.16 -1.77
N GLN A 66 5.17 -11.82 -2.05
CA GLN A 66 4.14 -11.67 -1.02
C GLN A 66 3.59 -13.02 -0.58
N TYR A 67 3.60 -13.29 0.73
CA TYR A 67 3.00 -14.51 1.28
C TYR A 67 1.66 -14.26 1.97
N GLU A 68 1.37 -13.01 2.35
CA GLU A 68 0.09 -12.64 2.94
C GLU A 68 -0.30 -11.19 2.61
N ILE A 69 -1.56 -11.01 2.24
CA ILE A 69 -2.17 -9.69 2.06
C ILE A 69 -3.44 -9.61 2.91
N ILE A 70 -3.52 -8.59 3.76
CA ILE A 70 -4.64 -8.36 4.68
C ILE A 70 -5.21 -6.98 4.39
N PHE A 71 -6.51 -6.91 4.16
CA PHE A 71 -7.23 -5.65 3.97
C PHE A 71 -8.22 -5.40 5.12
N ASP A 72 -8.16 -4.20 5.67
CA ASP A 72 -9.13 -3.68 6.62
C ASP A 72 -9.96 -2.58 5.96
N GLU A 73 -11.19 -2.95 5.59
CA GLU A 73 -12.13 -2.06 4.93
C GLU A 73 -12.55 -0.86 5.78
N ASN A 74 -12.69 -1.06 7.09
CA ASN A 74 -13.16 -0.04 8.03
C ASN A 74 -12.12 1.07 8.18
N ASN A 75 -10.85 0.69 8.29
CA ASN A 75 -9.73 1.60 8.48
C ASN A 75 -9.02 1.98 7.17
N LYS A 76 -9.50 1.50 6.01
CA LYS A 76 -8.88 1.68 4.69
C LYS A 76 -7.37 1.43 4.74
N LYS A 77 -7.03 0.26 5.29
CA LYS A 77 -5.67 -0.14 5.60
C LYS A 77 -5.34 -1.45 4.90
N LEU A 78 -4.21 -1.49 4.21
CA LEU A 78 -3.67 -2.68 3.56
C LEU A 78 -2.36 -3.07 4.24
N GLU A 79 -2.22 -4.31 4.64
CA GLU A 79 -0.96 -4.89 5.09
C GLU A 79 -0.53 -5.97 4.11
N VAL A 80 0.74 -5.93 3.73
CA VAL A 80 1.38 -6.91 2.85
C VAL A 80 2.61 -7.41 3.58
N LYS A 81 2.74 -8.73 3.66
CA LYS A 81 3.93 -9.37 4.20
C LYS A 81 4.73 -10.01 3.07
N LEU A 82 6.00 -9.61 2.95
CA LEU A 82 6.93 -10.11 1.94
C LEU A 82 7.89 -11.11 2.56
N ASP A 83 8.25 -12.14 1.80
CA ASP A 83 9.12 -13.24 2.23
C ASP A 83 10.58 -12.83 2.48
N ASN A 84 10.97 -11.63 2.03
CA ASN A 84 12.29 -11.05 2.19
C ASN A 84 12.50 -10.37 3.55
N GLY A 85 11.58 -10.57 4.51
CA GLY A 85 11.63 -9.96 5.83
C GLY A 85 11.19 -8.49 5.86
N GLN A 86 10.65 -7.97 4.75
CA GLN A 86 10.05 -6.65 4.67
C GLN A 86 8.52 -6.75 4.72
N ASN A 87 7.89 -5.89 5.51
CA ASN A 87 6.45 -5.72 5.56
C ASN A 87 6.09 -4.31 5.11
N LEU A 88 4.94 -4.23 4.44
CA LEU A 88 4.35 -2.98 3.98
C LEU A 88 3.00 -2.80 4.64
N LYS A 89 2.74 -1.59 5.11
CA LYS A 89 1.41 -1.16 5.53
C LYS A 89 1.08 0.15 4.86
N ILE A 90 -0.11 0.23 4.28
CA ILE A 90 -0.64 1.41 3.62
C ILE A 90 -1.94 1.78 4.31
N THR A 91 -2.02 2.99 4.83
CA THR A 91 -3.22 3.49 5.50
C THR A 91 -3.66 4.78 4.84
N VAL A 92 -4.95 4.91 4.49
CA VAL A 92 -5.48 6.21 4.09
C VAL A 92 -5.60 7.11 5.31
N ILE A 93 -4.99 8.30 5.24
CA ILE A 93 -5.05 9.31 6.31
C ILE A 93 -5.85 10.52 5.84
N ASN A 94 -6.69 11.06 6.71
CA ASN A 94 -7.44 12.29 6.40
C ASN A 94 -6.63 13.51 6.84
N LYS A 95 -6.79 14.64 6.14
CA LYS A 95 -6.11 15.91 6.47
C LYS A 95 -6.35 16.43 7.90
N LYS A 96 -7.34 15.91 8.64
CA LYS A 96 -7.55 16.24 10.05
C LYS A 96 -6.60 15.53 11.00
N ASP A 97 -5.96 14.44 10.54
CA ASP A 97 -5.07 13.58 11.34
C ASP A 97 -3.57 13.89 11.10
N THR A 98 -3.28 14.93 10.31
CA THR A 98 -1.93 15.45 10.06
C THR A 98 -1.82 16.83 10.71
N LEU A 99 -1.63 16.82 12.03
CA LEU A 99 -1.14 17.95 12.83
C LEU A 99 0.30 17.64 13.25
#